data_AF-A0A1N7RNC6-F1
#
_entry.id   AF-A0A1N7RNC6-F1
#
_cell.length_a   1.000
_cell.length_b   1.000
_cell.length_c   1.000
_cell.angle_alpha   90.00
_cell.angle_beta   90.00
_cell.angle_gamma   90.00
#
_symmetry.space_group_name_H-M   'P 1'
#
loop_
_entity.id
_entity.type
_entity.pdbx_description
1 polymer ?
#
loop_
_entity_poly.entity_id
_entity_poly.type
_entity_poly.pdbx_seq_one_letter_code
_entity_poly.pdbx_strand_id
1 'polypeptide(L)'
;MRTRTLNIAFATMGTVWCIGSVAAQPDYAYTTTVRVSDGKTLSCAVNEPLPDAYSSGQMLTRREQREADVLATQPLRMLSGPSSEYPSPYTAPSVNCKSIS
;
A
#
# COMPACT_ATOMS: atom_id res chain seq x y z
N MET A 1 46.62 17.32 53.04
CA MET A 1 46.46 17.60 51.60
C MET A 1 45.22 16.87 51.10
N ARG A 2 44.42 17.58 50.32
CA ARG A 2 43.05 17.26 49.90
C ARG A 2 43.11 16.61 48.52
N THR A 3 42.58 15.41 48.35
CA THR A 3 42.43 14.81 47.01
C THR A 3 40.98 14.37 46.83
N ARG A 4 40.29 15.12 45.98
CA ARG A 4 38.87 14.99 45.67
C ARG A 4 38.65 13.81 44.71
N THR A 5 37.58 13.09 44.99
CA THR A 5 36.92 12.07 44.17
C THR A 5 36.62 12.54 42.74
N LEU A 6 36.89 11.70 41.75
CA LEU A 6 36.30 11.79 40.42
C LEU A 6 35.93 10.37 39.95
N ASN A 7 34.68 9.97 40.18
CA ASN A 7 34.09 8.79 39.55
C ASN A 7 33.41 9.26 38.26
N ILE A 8 34.02 8.94 37.12
CA ILE A 8 33.47 9.23 35.79
C ILE A 8 32.44 8.14 35.49
N ALA A 9 31.16 8.46 35.68
CA ALA A 9 30.07 7.62 35.19
C ALA A 9 29.94 7.81 33.67
N PHE A 10 30.41 6.83 32.89
CA PHE A 10 30.16 6.77 31.46
C PHE A 10 28.70 6.40 31.23
N ALA A 11 27.90 7.38 30.80
CA ALA A 11 26.54 7.17 30.33
C ALA A 11 26.56 6.34 29.05
N THR A 12 26.01 5.13 29.09
CA THR A 12 25.82 4.26 27.93
C THR A 12 24.66 4.79 27.08
N MET A 13 24.96 5.50 25.99
CA MET A 13 23.98 5.74 24.94
C MET A 13 23.81 4.45 24.12
N GLY A 14 22.85 3.62 24.52
CA GLY A 14 22.34 2.54 23.68
C GLY A 14 21.49 3.13 22.57
N THR A 15 22.01 3.26 21.35
CA THR A 15 21.18 3.51 20.17
C THR A 15 20.46 2.22 19.84
N VAL A 16 19.24 2.08 20.37
CA VAL A 16 18.29 1.05 19.92
C VAL A 16 17.90 1.40 18.48
N TRP A 17 18.61 0.80 17.52
CA TRP A 17 18.16 0.77 16.14
C TRP A 17 16.93 -0.13 16.10
N CYS A 18 15.74 0.47 16.09
CA CYS A 18 14.54 -0.24 15.69
C CYS A 18 14.68 -0.57 14.20
N ILE A 19 15.31 -1.69 13.89
CA ILE A 19 15.16 -2.35 12.58
C ILE A 19 13.75 -2.91 12.60
N GLY A 20 12.77 -2.05 12.33
CA GLY A 20 11.43 -2.50 12.01
C GLY A 20 11.53 -3.26 10.71
N SER A 21 11.50 -4.59 10.77
CA SER A 21 11.32 -5.44 9.61
C SER A 21 9.94 -5.14 9.03
N VAL A 22 9.84 -4.17 8.13
CA VAL A 22 8.70 -4.08 7.23
C VAL A 22 8.79 -5.33 6.36
N ALA A 23 7.90 -6.29 6.58
CA ALA A 23 7.73 -7.39 5.65
C ALA A 23 7.50 -6.75 4.27
N ALA A 24 8.37 -7.05 3.29
CA ALA A 24 8.21 -6.54 1.95
C ALA A 24 6.81 -6.97 1.47
N GLN A 25 5.93 -5.99 1.24
CA GLN A 25 4.63 -6.31 0.67
C GLN A 25 4.86 -6.89 -0.72
N PRO A 26 4.11 -7.94 -1.09
CA PRO A 26 4.21 -8.49 -2.43
C PRO A 26 3.90 -7.40 -3.46
N ASP A 27 4.67 -7.35 -4.54
CA ASP A 27 4.51 -6.34 -5.59
C ASP A 27 3.15 -6.43 -6.33
N TYR A 28 2.46 -7.56 -6.23
CA TYR A 28 1.11 -7.76 -6.75
C TYR A 28 -0.01 -7.19 -5.86
N ALA A 29 0.30 -6.71 -4.65
CA ALA A 29 -0.67 -6.23 -3.68
C ALA A 29 -0.38 -4.75 -3.36
N TYR A 30 -1.35 -3.88 -3.66
CA TYR A 30 -1.16 -2.44 -3.45
C TYR A 30 -2.49 -1.70 -3.45
N THR A 31 -2.47 -0.50 -2.87
CA THR A 31 -3.52 0.50 -3.03
C THR A 31 -3.05 1.61 -3.97
N THR A 32 -3.91 2.03 -4.88
CA THR A 32 -3.62 3.11 -5.83
C THR A 32 -4.80 4.06 -5.98
N THR A 33 -4.52 5.32 -6.25
CA THR A 33 -5.54 6.34 -6.52
C THR A 33 -5.69 6.51 -8.02
N VAL A 34 -6.90 6.32 -8.53
CA VAL A 34 -7.23 6.47 -9.95
C VAL A 34 -8.23 7.59 -10.17
N ARG A 35 -8.17 8.21 -11.35
CA ARG A 35 -9.11 9.23 -11.77
C ARG A 35 -9.87 8.72 -12.99
N VAL A 36 -11.19 8.61 -12.87
CA VAL A 36 -12.07 8.12 -13.94
C VAL A 36 -12.52 9.26 -14.85
N SER A 37 -13.05 8.94 -16.04
CA SER A 37 -13.40 9.92 -17.08
C SER A 37 -14.35 11.01 -16.61
N ASP A 38 -15.19 10.67 -15.63
CA ASP A 38 -16.21 11.56 -15.07
C ASP A 38 -15.62 12.53 -14.01
N GLY A 39 -14.30 12.54 -13.85
CA GLY A 39 -13.56 13.45 -12.98
C GLY A 39 -13.46 13.02 -11.52
N LYS A 40 -14.16 11.95 -11.12
CA LYS A 40 -14.12 11.38 -9.77
C LYS A 40 -12.77 10.76 -9.46
N THR A 41 -12.39 10.83 -8.19
CA THR A 41 -11.16 10.23 -7.69
C THR A 41 -11.50 9.03 -6.81
N LEU A 42 -10.91 7.89 -7.11
CA LEU A 42 -11.18 6.62 -6.44
C LEU A 42 -9.90 6.08 -5.82
N SER A 43 -10.03 5.48 -4.63
CA SER A 43 -8.99 4.65 -4.04
C SER A 43 -9.32 3.19 -4.34
N CYS A 44 -8.38 2.49 -4.98
CA CYS A 44 -8.52 1.11 -5.42
C CYS A 44 -7.46 0.24 -4.74
N ALA A 45 -7.90 -0.80 -4.03
CA ALA A 45 -7.04 -1.83 -3.49
C ALA A 45 -7.03 -3.02 -4.43
N VAL A 46 -5.82 -3.43 -4.84
CA VAL A 46 -5.55 -4.57 -5.71
C VAL A 46 -4.94 -5.66 -4.86
N ASN A 47 -5.58 -6.83 -4.82
CA ASN A 47 -5.20 -7.97 -3.98
C ASN A 47 -5.06 -7.66 -2.48
N GLU A 48 -5.60 -6.53 -2.03
CA GLU A 48 -5.59 -6.07 -0.63
C GLU A 48 -7.00 -5.67 -0.18
N PRO A 49 -7.28 -5.75 1.13
CA PRO A 49 -8.49 -5.16 1.67
C PRO A 49 -8.43 -3.63 1.58
N LEU A 50 -9.46 -3.02 1.01
CA LEU A 50 -9.57 -1.56 0.98
C LEU A 50 -10.06 -1.06 2.37
N PRO A 51 -9.35 -0.13 3.02
CA PRO A 51 -9.77 0.42 4.31
C PRO A 51 -11.18 1.02 4.29
N ASP A 52 -11.93 0.82 5.37
CA ASP A 52 -13.32 1.31 5.49
C ASP A 52 -13.41 2.84 5.50
N ALA A 53 -12.31 3.53 5.82
CA ALA A 53 -12.21 4.98 5.77
C ALA A 53 -12.49 5.57 4.35
N TYR A 54 -12.38 4.76 3.29
CA TYR A 54 -12.66 5.18 1.91
C TYR A 54 -14.12 4.99 1.50
N SER A 55 -15.03 4.68 2.43
CA SER A 55 -16.45 4.54 2.10
C SER A 55 -17.13 5.89 1.96
N SER A 56 -16.88 6.62 0.86
CA SER A 56 -17.86 7.64 0.46
C SER A 56 -19.15 6.90 0.10
N GLY A 57 -20.29 7.30 0.64
CA GLY A 57 -21.58 6.65 0.39
C GLY A 57 -22.06 6.74 -1.06
N GLN A 58 -21.19 7.19 -1.98
CA GLN A 58 -21.47 7.32 -3.39
C GLN A 58 -21.21 5.99 -4.10
N MET A 59 -22.28 5.33 -4.52
CA MET A 59 -22.18 4.14 -5.36
C MET A 59 -21.56 4.50 -6.72
N LEU A 60 -20.55 3.73 -7.13
CA LEU A 60 -19.97 3.81 -8.46
C LEU A 60 -20.92 3.17 -9.48
N THR A 61 -21.05 3.81 -10.64
CA THR A 61 -21.72 3.20 -11.78
C THR A 61 -20.89 2.03 -12.30
N ARG A 62 -21.53 1.11 -13.04
CA ARG A 62 -20.82 -0.02 -13.68
C ARG A 62 -19.72 0.44 -14.65
N ARG A 63 -19.89 1.60 -15.28
CA ARG A 63 -18.90 2.17 -16.20
C ARG A 63 -17.66 2.62 -15.41
N GLU A 64 -17.88 3.41 -14.37
CA GLU A 64 -16.81 3.91 -13.50
C GLU A 64 -16.04 2.76 -12.84
N GLN A 65 -16.75 1.73 -12.36
CA GLN A 65 -16.11 0.55 -11.77
C GLN A 65 -15.16 -0.13 -12.77
N ARG A 66 -15.63 -0.40 -14.00
CA ARG A 66 -14.80 -1.05 -15.02
C ARG A 66 -13.59 -0.21 -15.42
N GLU A 67 -13.77 1.09 -15.55
CA GLU A 67 -12.67 2.01 -15.83
C GLU A 67 -11.65 2.00 -14.70
N ALA A 68 -12.12 2.08 -13.45
CA ALA A 68 -11.28 2.00 -12.27
C ALA A 68 -10.51 0.67 -12.20
N ASP A 69 -11.16 -0.45 -12.48
CA ASP A 69 -10.52 -1.78 -12.48
C ASP A 69 -9.39 -1.85 -13.52
N VAL A 70 -9.62 -1.32 -14.72
CA VAL A 70 -8.60 -1.29 -15.80
C VAL A 70 -7.42 -0.40 -15.42
N LEU A 71 -7.69 0.80 -14.88
CA LEU A 71 -6.65 1.73 -14.47
C LEU A 71 -5.86 1.20 -13.27
N ALA A 72 -6.54 0.62 -12.28
CA ALA A 72 -5.92 0.09 -11.07
C ALA A 72 -5.04 -1.14 -11.34
N THR A 73 -5.38 -1.96 -12.33
CA THR A 73 -4.59 -3.17 -12.70
C THR A 73 -3.50 -2.90 -13.74
N GLN A 74 -3.39 -1.68 -14.27
CA GLN A 74 -2.34 -1.32 -15.22
C GLN A 74 -0.91 -1.58 -14.68
N PRO A 75 -0.58 -1.26 -13.41
CA PRO A 75 0.72 -1.58 -12.84
C PRO A 75 1.05 -3.08 -12.83
N LEU A 76 0.07 -3.96 -12.54
CA LEU A 76 0.29 -5.41 -12.54
C LEU A 76 0.77 -5.94 -13.90
N ARG A 77 0.32 -5.34 -15.00
CA ARG A 77 0.75 -5.74 -16.35
C ARG A 77 2.23 -5.47 -16.61
N MET A 78 2.81 -4.50 -15.90
CA MET A 78 4.24 -4.22 -15.98
C MET A 78 5.06 -5.18 -15.11
N LEU A 79 4.44 -5.75 -14.07
CA LEU A 79 5.08 -6.68 -13.14
C LEU A 79 4.98 -8.14 -13.59
N SER A 80 3.94 -8.49 -14.35
CA SER A 80 3.78 -9.84 -14.89
C SER A 80 4.86 -10.15 -15.92
N GLY A 81 5.58 -11.26 -15.71
CA GLY A 81 6.54 -11.79 -16.68
C GLY A 81 5.89 -12.35 -17.95
N PRO A 82 6.67 -13.01 -18.84
CA PRO A 82 6.16 -13.52 -20.13
C PRO A 82 5.09 -14.61 -19.96
N SER A 83 5.02 -15.24 -18.80
CA SER A 83 4.02 -16.23 -18.44
C SER A 83 3.75 -16.17 -16.93
N SER A 84 2.48 -16.26 -16.57
CA SER A 84 2.02 -16.47 -15.21
C SER A 84 0.92 -17.52 -15.23
N GLU A 85 0.91 -18.42 -14.24
CA GLU A 85 -0.13 -19.44 -14.13
C GLU A 85 -1.52 -18.79 -13.91
N TYR A 86 -2.55 -19.51 -14.33
CA TYR A 86 -3.94 -19.12 -14.13
C TYR A 86 -4.66 -20.13 -13.23
N PRO A 87 -5.35 -19.68 -12.16
CA PRO A 87 -5.41 -18.30 -11.66
C PRO A 87 -4.20 -17.94 -10.77
N SER A 88 -3.68 -16.72 -10.90
CA SER A 88 -2.68 -16.15 -9.98
C SER A 88 -3.00 -14.68 -9.65
N PRO A 89 -2.40 -14.07 -8.61
CA PRO A 89 -2.64 -12.66 -8.27
C PRO A 89 -2.33 -11.67 -9.40
N TYR A 90 -1.48 -12.06 -10.36
CA TYR A 90 -1.17 -11.25 -11.55
C TYR A 90 -2.17 -11.43 -12.70
N THR A 91 -2.80 -12.61 -12.84
CA THR A 91 -3.70 -12.95 -13.95
C THR A 91 -5.18 -12.88 -13.58
N ALA A 92 -5.51 -13.01 -12.30
CA ALA A 92 -6.85 -12.92 -11.75
C ALA A 92 -6.84 -12.07 -10.45
N PRO A 93 -6.48 -10.78 -10.53
CA PRO A 93 -6.44 -9.91 -9.36
C PRO A 93 -7.84 -9.62 -8.83
N SER A 94 -7.96 -9.51 -7.51
CA SER A 94 -9.14 -8.90 -6.90
C SER A 94 -8.94 -7.38 -6.85
N VAL A 95 -9.96 -6.62 -7.22
CA VAL A 95 -9.92 -5.15 -7.21
C VAL A 95 -11.14 -4.65 -6.46
N ASN A 96 -10.92 -3.76 -5.51
CA ASN A 96 -11.98 -3.06 -4.79
C ASN A 96 -11.71 -1.56 -4.85
N CYS A 97 -12.61 -0.81 -5.46
CA CYS A 97 -12.51 0.64 -5.60
C CYS A 97 -13.64 1.32 -4.85
N LYS A 98 -13.31 2.39 -4.12
CA LYS A 98 -14.29 3.28 -3.50
C LYS A 98 -13.96 4.73 -3.83
N SER A 99 -14.99 5.57 -3.91
CA SER A 99 -14.80 7.01 -4.09
C SER A 99 -14.21 7.63 -2.81
N ILE A 100 -13.29 8.57 -3.00
CA ILE A 100 -12.67 9.33 -1.89
C ILE A 100 -12.98 10.83 -1.97
N SER A 101 -13.91 11.21 -2.85
CA SER A 101 -14.31 12.60 -3.13
C SER A 101 -15.82 12.73 -3.27
#